data_AF-A0A4Y2VMX2-F1
#
_entry.id   AF-A0A4Y2VMX2-F1
#
_cell.length_a   1.000
_cell.length_b   1.000
_cell.length_c   1.000
_cell.angle_alpha   90.00
_cell.angle_beta   90.00
_cell.angle_gamma   90.00
#
_symmetry.space_group_name_H-M   'P 1'
#
loop_
_entity.id
_entity.type
_entity.pdbx_description
1 polymer ?
#
loop_
_entity_poly.entity_id
_entity_poly.type
_entity_poly.pdbx_seq_one_letter_code
_entity_poly.pdbx_strand_id
1 'polypeptide(L)'
;MHTEFLLRLTATILCRKQHAEIDLDASEIMILMLKIKNSLVALLHEDSCQTLVELSESLAVDHTTISKRLKALRMIQKQCHRVSYQLKARDVERRLFTYEQLLQRQKREGFLHRFVDWR
;
A
#
# COMPACT_ATOMS: atom_id res chain seq x y z
N MET A 1 -29.61 41.88 9.08
CA MET A 1 -28.60 42.62 8.28
C MET A 1 -27.30 42.91 9.06
N HIS A 2 -27.22 43.81 10.04
CA HIS A 2 -25.92 44.07 10.73
C HIS A 2 -25.41 42.90 11.59
N THR A 3 -26.28 42.17 12.28
CA THR A 3 -25.89 41.06 13.18
C THR A 3 -25.29 39.87 12.43
N GLU A 4 -25.85 39.48 11.29
CA GLU A 4 -25.31 38.42 10.43
C GLU A 4 -23.97 38.79 9.82
N PHE A 5 -23.75 40.08 9.48
CA PHE A 5 -22.47 40.54 8.98
C PHE A 5 -21.37 40.41 10.05
N LEU A 6 -21.67 40.80 11.29
CA LEU A 6 -20.75 40.62 12.42
C LEU A 6 -20.49 39.13 12.71
N LEU A 7 -21.50 38.27 12.68
CA LEU A 7 -21.35 36.82 12.86
C LEU A 7 -20.50 36.16 11.74
N ARG A 8 -20.66 36.57 10.48
CA ARG A 8 -19.80 36.11 9.37
C ARG A 8 -18.37 36.63 9.52
N LEU A 9 -18.20 37.86 9.98
CA LEU A 9 -16.87 38.45 10.21
C LEU A 9 -16.14 37.74 11.35
N THR A 10 -16.80 37.49 12.49
CA THR A 10 -16.20 36.76 13.62
C THR A 10 -15.93 35.30 13.27
N ALA A 11 -16.82 34.62 12.56
CA ALA A 11 -16.56 33.26 12.06
C ALA A 11 -15.35 33.21 11.11
N THR A 12 -15.20 34.20 10.22
CA THR A 12 -14.05 34.30 9.31
C THR A 12 -12.74 34.56 10.06
N ILE A 13 -12.77 35.40 11.10
CA ILE A 13 -11.59 35.70 11.94
C ILE A 13 -11.23 34.49 12.83
N LEU A 14 -12.21 33.78 13.38
CA LEU A 14 -12.01 32.57 14.18
C LEU A 14 -11.42 31.44 13.34
N CYS A 15 -11.93 31.24 12.12
CA CYS A 15 -11.40 30.28 11.16
C CYS A 15 -9.96 30.64 10.73
N ARG A 16 -9.66 31.94 10.52
CA ARG A 16 -8.28 32.40 10.28
C ARG A 16 -7.35 32.15 11.47
N LYS A 17 -7.83 32.29 12.72
CA LYS A 17 -7.03 31.94 13.92
C LYS A 17 -6.70 30.44 13.99
N GLN A 18 -7.66 29.55 13.68
CA GLN A 18 -7.40 28.10 13.66
C GLN A 18 -6.41 27.67 12.57
N HIS A 19 -6.23 28.47 11.51
CA HIS A 19 -5.20 28.24 10.49
C HIS A 19 -3.86 28.94 10.77
N ALA A 20 -3.73 29.68 11.88
CA ALA A 20 -2.52 30.44 12.22
C ALA A 20 -1.69 29.80 13.36
N GLU A 21 -2.04 28.59 13.82
CA GLU A 21 -1.38 27.94 14.95
C GLU A 21 -0.95 26.49 14.62
N ILE A 22 -0.26 26.36 13.48
CA ILE A 22 0.78 25.36 13.28
C ILE A 22 1.98 26.09 12.63
N ASP A 23 2.61 26.99 13.40
CA ASP A 23 3.93 27.57 13.09
C ASP A 23 5.02 26.50 13.28
N LEU A 24 4.88 25.36 12.58
CA LEU A 24 5.97 24.40 12.44
C LEU A 24 6.96 24.98 11.43
N ASP A 25 8.21 25.15 11.82
CA ASP A 25 9.23 25.60 10.88
C ASP A 25 9.51 24.54 9.80
N ALA A 26 10.21 24.93 8.72
CA ALA A 26 10.48 24.02 7.60
C ALA A 26 11.25 22.74 8.00
N SER A 27 12.06 22.81 9.06
CA SER A 27 12.78 21.67 9.64
C SER A 27 11.85 20.79 10.49
N GLU A 28 10.92 21.36 11.26
CA GLU A 28 9.93 20.61 12.03
C GLU A 28 8.93 19.88 11.12
N ILE A 29 8.48 20.55 10.04
CA ILE A 29 7.68 19.91 8.97
C ILE A 29 8.46 18.74 8.34
N MET A 30 9.76 18.92 8.09
CA MET A 30 10.62 17.87 7.54
C MET A 30 10.78 16.69 8.50
N ILE A 31 10.96 16.94 9.79
CA ILE A 31 11.04 15.92 10.85
C ILE A 31 9.73 15.14 10.93
N LEU A 32 8.58 15.81 10.95
CA LEU A 32 7.26 15.18 10.97
C LEU A 32 7.05 14.30 9.72
N MET A 33 7.40 14.80 8.53
CA MET A 33 7.34 14.05 7.28
C MET A 33 8.25 12.82 7.26
N LEU A 34 9.43 12.90 7.88
CA LEU A 34 10.37 11.78 7.97
C LEU A 34 9.86 10.72 8.96
N LYS A 35 9.32 11.15 10.10
CA LYS A 35 8.71 10.27 11.11
C LYS A 35 7.54 9.47 10.52
N ILE A 36 6.58 10.14 9.87
CA ILE A 36 5.45 9.49 9.19
C ILE A 36 5.94 8.51 8.11
N LYS A 37 6.96 8.89 7.32
CA LYS A 37 7.54 8.01 6.29
C LYS A 37 8.10 6.72 6.91
N ASN A 38 8.86 6.83 8.00
CA ASN A 38 9.52 5.69 8.62
C ASN A 38 8.49 4.76 9.31
N SER A 39 7.51 5.30 10.03
CA SER A 39 6.42 4.53 10.63
C SER A 39 5.58 3.78 9.59
N LEU A 40 5.24 4.44 8.47
CA LEU A 40 4.51 3.81 7.36
C LEU A 40 5.27 2.64 6.73
N VAL A 41 6.60 2.77 6.56
CA VAL A 41 7.44 1.69 6.04
C VAL A 41 7.56 0.53 7.03
N ALA A 42 7.64 0.80 8.34
CA ALA A 42 7.68 -0.23 9.36
C ALA A 42 6.38 -1.05 9.41
N LEU A 43 5.21 -0.39 9.43
CA LEU A 43 3.91 -1.06 9.43
C LEU A 43 3.72 -1.97 8.20
N LEU A 44 4.09 -1.48 7.00
CA LEU A 44 4.01 -2.29 5.77
C LEU A 44 5.05 -3.42 5.67
N HIS A 45 6.12 -3.37 6.46
CA HIS A 45 7.08 -4.47 6.58
C HIS A 45 6.55 -5.56 7.52
N GLU A 46 5.83 -5.18 8.58
CA GLU A 46 5.19 -6.11 9.50
C GLU A 46 3.97 -6.78 8.87
N ASP A 47 3.07 -6.00 8.26
CA ASP A 47 1.96 -6.52 7.45
C ASP A 47 1.73 -5.70 6.17
N SER A 48 2.15 -6.28 5.05
CA SER A 48 1.95 -5.75 3.70
C SER A 48 0.49 -5.70 3.21
N CYS A 49 -0.44 -6.38 3.90
CA CYS A 49 -1.85 -6.49 3.51
C CYS A 49 -2.76 -5.48 4.20
N GLN A 50 -2.23 -4.62 5.09
CA GLN A 50 -3.00 -3.59 5.79
C GLN A 50 -3.75 -2.64 4.84
N THR A 51 -4.98 -2.34 5.20
CA THR A 51 -5.84 -1.38 4.50
C THR A 51 -5.47 0.07 4.85
N LEU A 52 -5.93 1.01 4.02
CA LEU A 52 -5.82 2.44 4.31
C LEU A 52 -6.53 2.88 5.60
N VAL A 53 -7.44 2.06 6.14
CA VAL A 53 -8.17 2.34 7.39
C VAL A 53 -7.32 1.95 8.59
N GLU A 54 -6.81 0.72 8.63
CA GLU A 54 -5.92 0.24 9.71
C GLU A 54 -4.65 1.10 9.79
N LEU A 55 -4.09 1.52 8.66
CA LEU A 55 -2.95 2.46 8.60
C LEU A 55 -3.28 3.85 9.15
N SER A 56 -4.51 4.35 8.92
CA SER A 56 -4.93 5.67 9.43
C SER A 56 -5.20 5.68 10.93
N GLU A 57 -5.78 4.60 11.44
CA GLU A 57 -6.05 4.40 12.87
C GLU A 57 -4.72 4.23 13.62
N SER A 58 -3.80 3.42 13.08
CA SER A 58 -2.46 3.17 13.65
C SER A 58 -1.56 4.41 13.67
N LEU A 59 -1.69 5.31 12.69
CA LEU A 59 -0.86 6.51 12.58
C LEU A 59 -1.55 7.79 13.09
N ALA A 60 -2.85 7.74 13.40
CA ALA A 60 -3.71 8.91 13.64
C ALA A 60 -3.63 9.98 12.53
N VAL A 61 -3.52 9.54 11.27
CA VAL A 61 -3.36 10.40 10.08
C VAL A 61 -4.44 10.07 9.05
N ASP A 62 -5.08 11.10 8.48
CA ASP A 62 -6.12 10.95 7.45
C ASP A 62 -5.70 10.04 6.26
N HIS A 63 -6.64 9.20 5.83
CA HIS A 63 -6.45 8.25 4.72
C HIS A 63 -5.98 8.94 3.41
N THR A 64 -6.41 10.18 3.13
CA THR A 64 -5.97 10.86 1.90
C THR A 64 -4.50 11.23 1.96
N THR A 65 -3.99 11.58 3.14
CA THR A 65 -2.58 11.87 3.38
C THR A 65 -1.73 10.60 3.24
N ILE A 66 -2.20 9.48 3.81
CA ILE A 66 -1.54 8.17 3.67
C ILE A 66 -1.53 7.72 2.20
N SER A 67 -2.67 7.81 1.50
CA SER A 67 -2.79 7.47 0.07
C SER A 67 -1.85 8.30 -0.81
N LYS A 68 -1.79 9.63 -0.61
CA LYS A 68 -0.82 10.51 -1.28
C LYS A 68 0.63 10.09 -0.99
N ARG A 69 0.95 9.72 0.26
CA ARG A 69 2.31 9.33 0.67
C ARG A 69 2.71 7.98 0.08
N LEU A 70 1.84 6.97 0.09
CA LEU A 70 2.05 5.67 -0.57
C LEU A 70 2.28 5.83 -2.07
N LYS A 71 1.50 6.71 -2.73
CA LYS A 71 1.67 7.03 -4.15
C LYS A 71 3.02 7.69 -4.42
N ALA A 72 3.45 8.64 -3.59
CA ALA A 72 4.76 9.30 -3.70
C ALA A 72 5.93 8.32 -3.48
N LEU A 73 5.79 7.39 -2.52
CA LEU A 73 6.77 6.33 -2.25
C LEU A 73 6.72 5.17 -3.26
N ARG A 74 5.75 5.17 -4.19
CA ARG A 74 5.45 4.06 -5.12
C ARG A 74 5.13 2.72 -4.43
N MET A 75 4.74 2.74 -3.16
CA MET A 75 4.42 1.54 -2.35
C MET A 75 2.95 1.11 -2.52
N ILE A 76 2.38 1.26 -3.71
CA ILE A 76 1.02 0.79 -4.02
C ILE A 76 1.12 -0.68 -4.43
N GLN A 77 1.03 -1.59 -3.46
CA GLN A 77 0.89 -3.01 -3.76
C GLN A 77 -0.55 -3.31 -4.19
N LYS A 78 -0.69 -4.02 -5.32
CA LYS A 78 -1.97 -4.61 -5.73
C LYS A 78 -2.04 -6.01 -5.13
N GLN A 79 -3.08 -6.30 -4.35
CA GLN A 79 -3.27 -7.64 -3.78
C GLN A 79 -3.53 -8.65 -4.92
N CYS A 80 -2.48 -9.37 -5.32
CA CYS A 80 -2.50 -10.30 -6.45
C CYS A 80 -2.82 -11.75 -6.03
N HIS A 81 -3.46 -11.93 -4.87
CA HIS A 81 -3.64 -13.23 -4.21
C HIS A 81 -5.00 -13.91 -4.50
N ARG A 82 -5.61 -13.67 -5.67
CA ARG A 82 -6.85 -14.37 -6.05
C ARG A 82 -6.54 -15.78 -6.59
N VAL A 83 -5.99 -16.63 -5.72
CA VAL A 83 -5.82 -18.06 -5.97
C VAL A 83 -7.21 -18.71 -5.97
N SER A 84 -7.50 -19.56 -6.96
CA SER A 84 -8.84 -20.12 -7.18
C SER A 84 -9.31 -21.09 -6.08
N TYR A 85 -8.41 -21.60 -5.25
CA TYR A 85 -8.69 -22.42 -4.06
C TYR A 85 -7.50 -22.41 -3.11
N GLN A 86 -7.75 -22.60 -1.82
CA GLN A 86 -6.70 -22.76 -0.82
C GLN A 86 -6.01 -24.12 -1.01
N LEU A 87 -4.71 -24.10 -1.29
CA LEU A 87 -3.89 -25.30 -1.44
C LEU A 87 -3.49 -25.85 -0.07
N LYS A 88 -3.63 -27.17 0.13
CA LYS A 88 -3.02 -27.86 1.27
C LYS A 88 -1.52 -28.03 1.01
N ALA A 89 -0.70 -28.09 2.07
CA ALA A 89 0.76 -28.25 1.95
C ALA A 89 1.16 -29.43 1.02
N ARG A 90 0.51 -30.60 1.18
CA ARG A 90 0.67 -31.77 0.31
C ARG A 90 0.43 -31.49 -1.18
N ASP A 91 -0.51 -30.61 -1.51
CA ASP A 91 -0.84 -30.27 -2.90
C ASP A 91 0.16 -29.27 -3.49
N VAL A 92 0.78 -28.43 -2.65
CA VAL A 92 1.93 -27.59 -3.02
C VAL A 92 3.14 -28.48 -3.33
N GLU A 93 3.51 -29.39 -2.43
CA GLU A 93 4.63 -30.34 -2.59
C GLU A 93 4.50 -31.16 -3.88
N ARG A 94 3.32 -31.76 -4.11
CA ARG A 94 3.04 -32.55 -5.33
C ARG A 94 3.22 -31.73 -6.61
N ARG A 95 2.86 -30.45 -6.59
CA ARG A 95 2.98 -29.56 -7.75
C ARG A 95 4.42 -29.11 -7.96
N LEU A 96 5.13 -28.78 -6.88
CA LEU A 96 6.56 -28.46 -6.93
C LEU A 96 7.34 -29.63 -7.57
N PHE A 97 7.13 -30.84 -7.05
CA PHE A 97 7.74 -32.06 -7.60
C PHE A 97 7.38 -32.28 -9.08
N THR A 98 6.11 -32.09 -9.46
CA THR A 98 5.69 -32.22 -10.86
C THR A 98 6.38 -31.18 -11.76
N TYR A 99 6.49 -29.93 -11.31
CA TYR A 99 7.20 -28.88 -12.03
C TYR A 99 8.69 -29.17 -12.18
N GLU A 100 9.36 -29.66 -11.14
CA GLU A 100 10.77 -30.06 -11.21
C GLU A 100 11.00 -31.19 -12.21
N GLN A 101 10.14 -32.22 -12.21
CA GLN A 101 10.22 -33.33 -13.16
C GLN A 101 9.99 -32.85 -14.62
N LEU A 102 9.03 -31.97 -14.84
CA LEU A 102 8.78 -31.38 -16.16
C LEU A 102 9.93 -30.47 -16.62
N LEU A 103 10.48 -29.65 -15.72
CA LEU A 103 11.62 -28.77 -16.01
C LEU A 103 12.89 -29.58 -16.31
N GLN A 104 13.15 -30.67 -15.59
CA GLN A 104 14.23 -31.60 -15.91
C GLN A 104 14.04 -32.26 -17.28
N ARG A 105 12.81 -32.64 -17.65
CA ARG A 105 12.50 -33.18 -18.99
C ARG A 105 12.65 -32.14 -20.09
N GLN A 106 12.28 -30.89 -19.84
CA GLN A 106 12.47 -29.77 -20.77
C GLN A 106 13.96 -29.50 -21.03
N LYS A 107 14.77 -29.44 -19.95
CA LYS A 107 16.22 -29.17 -20.01
C LYS A 107 17.05 -30.27 -20.67
N ARG A 108 16.51 -31.49 -20.84
CA ARG A 108 17.21 -32.63 -21.45
C ARG A 108 17.07 -32.70 -22.98
N GLU A 109 16.59 -31.62 -23.62
CA GLU A 109 16.38 -31.44 -25.07
C GLU A 109 15.66 -32.61 -25.78
N GLY A 110 14.39 -32.40 -26.14
CA GLY A 110 13.59 -33.46 -26.77
C GLY A 110 12.09 -33.40 -26.49
N PHE A 111 11.62 -32.51 -25.60
CA PHE A 111 10.20 -32.44 -25.26
C PHE A 111 9.34 -31.92 -26.43
N LEU A 112 9.85 -30.97 -27.23
CA LEU A 112 9.15 -30.44 -28.40
C LEU A 112 9.23 -31.35 -29.64
N HIS A 113 10.30 -32.13 -29.79
CA HIS A 113 10.44 -33.07 -30.91
C HIS A 113 9.32 -34.13 -30.97
N ARG A 114 8.61 -34.36 -29.87
CA ARG A 114 7.52 -35.36 -29.78
C ARG A 114 6.13 -34.83 -30.18
N PHE A 115 5.99 -33.53 -30.44
CA PHE A 115 4.71 -32.89 -30.79
C PHE A 115 4.61 -32.47 -32.27
N VAL A 116 5.67 -32.62 -33.06
CA VAL A 116 5.73 -32.17 -34.46
C VAL A 116 5.26 -33.25 -35.46
N ASP A 117 5.30 -34.53 -35.07
CA ASP A 117 4.92 -35.69 -35.92
C ASP A 117 3.39 -36.00 -35.90
N TRP A 118 2.53 -34.99 -36.01
CA TRP A 118 1.08 -35.18 -36.21
C TRP A 118 0.64 -34.72 -37.61
N ARG A 119 1.23 -35.35 -38.64
CA ARG A 119 0.81 -35.22 -40.05
C ARG A 119 0.95 -36.55 -40.78
#